data_AF-A0AAD1TPV8-F1
#
_entry.id   AF-A0AAD1TPV8-F1
#
_cell.length_a   1.000
_cell.length_b   1.000
_cell.length_c   1.000
_cell.angle_alpha   90.00
_cell.angle_beta   90.00
_cell.angle_gamma   90.00
#
_symmetry.space_group_name_H-M   'P 1'
#
loop_
_entity.id
_entity.type
_entity.pdbx_description
1 polymer ?
#
loop_
_entity_poly.entity_id
_entity_poly.type
_entity_poly.pdbx_seq_one_letter_code
_entity_poly.pdbx_strand_id
1 'polypeptide(L)'
;LTAFVVKSFSKARPYIFIDESQLTHSKTWLRNHRKDSGCFRNVGKLFHTAMKGGVDDEISLTAYVTMALLESDVPPENPVVADALACLRKAAVDVNNVYTQALLAYTFTLAGDTDLRRQLVEKLDKQAVRKGER
;
A
#
# COMPACT_ATOMS: atom_id res chain seq x y z
N LEU A 1 -3.77 3.99 10.23
CA LEU A 1 -2.76 4.79 10.94
C LEU A 1 -1.48 4.00 11.21
N THR A 2 -1.55 2.80 11.79
CA THR A 2 -0.38 1.95 12.10
C THR A 2 0.58 1.76 10.91
N ALA A 3 0.06 1.48 9.71
CA ALA A 3 0.89 1.36 8.50
C ALA A 3 1.64 2.66 8.13
N PHE A 4 1.03 3.83 8.36
CA PHE A 4 1.70 5.11 8.13
C PHE A 4 2.87 5.32 9.09
N VAL A 5 2.70 4.93 10.36
CA VAL A 5 3.78 4.97 11.37
C VAL A 5 4.90 4.02 10.96
N VAL A 6 4.59 2.77 10.62
CA VAL A 6 5.58 1.77 10.17
C VAL A 6 6.40 2.30 9.00
N LYS A 7 5.75 2.78 7.94
CA LYS A 7 6.43 3.39 6.78
C LYS A 7 7.35 4.53 7.20
N SER A 8 6.79 5.51 7.93
CA SER A 8 7.50 6.75 8.26
C SER A 8 8.72 6.47 9.13
N PHE A 9 8.57 5.61 10.13
CA PHE A 9 9.64 5.25 11.05
C PHE A 9 10.69 4.39 10.35
N SER A 10 10.29 3.45 9.48
CA SER A 10 11.26 2.69 8.68
C SER A 10 12.10 3.58 7.77
N LYS A 11 11.54 4.64 7.18
CA LYS A 11 12.31 5.63 6.40
C LYS A 11 13.15 6.58 7.26
N ALA A 12 12.78 6.78 8.53
CA ALA A 12 13.50 7.64 9.46
C ALA A 12 14.73 6.97 10.10
N ARG A 13 14.78 5.62 10.15
CA ARG A 13 15.89 4.82 10.72
C ARG A 13 17.30 5.27 10.31
N PRO A 14 17.58 5.69 9.06
CA PRO A 14 18.92 6.13 8.68
C PRO A 14 19.34 7.47 9.31
N TYR A 15 18.40 8.24 9.85
CA TYR A 15 18.62 9.61 10.32
C TYR A 15 18.50 9.77 11.83
N ILE A 16 17.64 8.97 12.46
CA ILE A 16 17.39 9.00 13.91
C ILE A 16 17.25 7.59 14.46
N PHE A 17 17.55 7.42 15.74
CA PHE A 17 17.31 6.16 16.42
C PHE A 17 15.82 5.83 16.47
N ILE A 18 15.48 4.62 16.03
CA ILE A 18 14.13 4.05 16.12
C ILE A 18 14.27 2.65 16.73
N ASP A 19 13.46 2.38 17.76
CA ASP A 19 13.41 1.05 18.37
C ASP A 19 12.75 0.04 17.42
N GLU A 20 13.53 -0.94 16.95
CA GLU A 20 13.09 -2.00 16.05
C GLU A 20 12.00 -2.90 16.66
N SER A 21 11.96 -3.01 17.99
CA SER A 21 10.93 -3.80 18.67
C SER A 21 9.53 -3.20 18.47
N GLN A 22 9.43 -1.86 18.45
CA GLN A 22 8.18 -1.14 18.20
C GLN A 22 7.70 -1.30 16.76
N LEU A 23 8.64 -1.25 15.80
CA LEU A 23 8.34 -1.54 14.40
C LEU A 23 7.87 -2.98 14.21
N THR A 24 8.55 -3.94 14.84
CA THR A 24 8.21 -5.37 14.77
C THR A 24 6.84 -5.66 15.37
N HIS A 25 6.51 -5.05 16.51
CA HIS A 25 5.19 -5.15 17.12
C HIS A 25 4.11 -4.58 16.20
N SER A 26 4.36 -3.41 15.62
CA SER A 26 3.42 -2.75 14.70
C SER A 26 3.18 -3.56 13.42
N LYS A 27 4.24 -4.15 12.83
CA LYS A 27 4.14 -5.06 11.68
C LYS A 27 3.34 -6.32 12.03
N THR A 28 3.57 -6.88 13.22
CA THR A 28 2.83 -8.05 13.74
C THR A 28 1.35 -7.75 13.95
N TRP A 29 1.04 -6.56 14.48
CA TRP A 29 -0.33 -6.12 14.62
C TRP A 29 -1.02 -6.03 13.25
N LEU A 30 -0.38 -5.42 12.25
CA LEU A 30 -0.94 -5.35 10.88
C LEU A 30 -1.23 -6.76 10.33
N ARG A 31 -0.27 -7.69 10.44
CA ARG A 31 -0.44 -9.09 10.02
C ARG A 31 -1.69 -9.74 10.62
N ASN A 32 -1.98 -9.49 11.89
CA ASN A 32 -3.09 -10.12 12.60
C ASN A 32 -4.46 -9.52 12.24
N HIS A 33 -4.50 -8.36 11.57
CA HIS A 33 -5.73 -7.65 11.19
C HIS A 33 -6.05 -7.78 9.69
N ARG A 34 -5.83 -8.99 9.14
CA ARG A 34 -6.17 -9.35 7.76
C ARG A 34 -7.44 -10.19 7.67
N LYS A 35 -8.04 -10.25 6.48
CA LYS A 35 -9.12 -11.17 6.13
C LYS A 35 -8.55 -12.49 5.61
N ASP A 36 -9.39 -13.51 5.58
CA ASP A 36 -9.10 -14.80 4.94
C ASP A 36 -8.90 -14.65 3.42
N SER A 37 -9.43 -13.56 2.83
CA SER A 37 -9.18 -13.19 1.43
C SER A 37 -7.77 -12.66 1.16
N GLY A 38 -6.95 -12.43 2.20
CA GLY A 38 -5.63 -11.80 2.11
C GLY A 38 -5.64 -10.28 2.19
N CYS A 39 -6.79 -9.63 2.01
CA CYS A 39 -6.91 -8.17 2.14
C CYS A 39 -6.83 -7.71 3.60
N PHE A 40 -6.46 -6.45 3.84
CA PHE A 40 -6.43 -5.88 5.19
C PHE A 40 -7.80 -5.36 5.62
N ARG A 41 -8.16 -5.58 6.90
CA ARG A 41 -9.39 -5.05 7.48
C ARG A 41 -9.15 -3.62 7.96
N ASN A 42 -10.08 -2.72 7.66
CA ASN A 42 -10.09 -1.43 8.34
C ASN A 42 -10.58 -1.64 9.77
N VAL A 43 -9.74 -1.26 10.74
CA VAL A 43 -10.03 -1.37 12.16
C VAL A 43 -9.84 -0.02 12.82
N GLY A 44 -10.86 0.38 13.59
CA GLY A 44 -10.93 1.68 14.25
C GLY A 44 -11.75 2.72 13.47
N LYS A 45 -12.01 3.85 14.14
CA LYS A 45 -12.72 4.99 13.57
C LYS A 45 -11.79 6.20 13.56
N LEU A 46 -11.61 6.80 12.39
CA LEU A 46 -10.89 8.06 12.25
C LEU A 46 -11.89 9.20 12.38
N PHE A 47 -11.74 10.04 13.41
CA PHE A 47 -12.55 11.25 13.57
C PHE A 47 -12.02 12.42 12.73
N HIS A 48 -10.70 12.48 12.54
CA HIS A 48 -10.05 13.42 11.63
C HIS A 48 -9.44 12.67 10.44
N THR A 49 -9.95 12.94 9.24
CA THR A 49 -9.58 12.23 8.00
C THR A 49 -8.54 12.94 7.16
N ALA A 50 -8.10 14.15 7.53
CA ALA A 50 -7.12 14.94 6.78
C ALA A 50 -5.82 14.17 6.49
N MET A 51 -5.37 13.32 7.42
CA MET A 51 -4.15 12.51 7.26
C MET A 51 -4.38 11.16 6.55
N LYS A 52 -5.63 10.80 6.22
CA LYS A 52 -5.97 9.53 5.54
C LYS A 52 -5.58 9.57 4.05
N GLY A 53 -5.54 10.77 3.46
CA GLY A 53 -5.40 10.94 2.01
C GLY A 53 -6.59 10.34 1.28
N GLY A 54 -6.36 9.78 0.09
CA GLY A 54 -7.39 9.13 -0.74
C GLY A 54 -7.66 7.66 -0.39
N VAL A 55 -7.13 7.15 0.72
CA VAL A 55 -7.41 5.78 1.17
C VAL A 55 -8.82 5.75 1.73
N ASP A 56 -9.79 5.19 1.02
CA ASP A 56 -11.20 5.23 1.48
C ASP A 56 -11.91 3.87 1.51
N ASP A 57 -11.37 2.89 0.80
CA ASP A 57 -11.94 1.56 0.68
C ASP A 57 -10.94 0.47 1.11
N GLU A 58 -11.39 -0.77 1.08
CA GLU A 58 -10.57 -1.93 1.41
C GLU A 58 -9.36 -2.10 0.49
N ILE A 59 -9.50 -1.77 -0.79
CA ILE A 59 -8.45 -1.98 -1.79
C ILE A 59 -7.35 -0.96 -1.62
N SER A 60 -7.70 0.33 -1.52
CA SER A 60 -6.78 1.42 -1.24
C SER A 60 -6.10 1.26 0.11
N LEU A 61 -6.82 0.77 1.15
CA LEU A 61 -6.22 0.45 2.43
C LEU A 61 -5.21 -0.70 2.30
N THR A 62 -5.62 -1.80 1.65
CA THR A 62 -4.76 -2.96 1.45
C THR A 62 -3.51 -2.57 0.66
N ALA A 63 -3.66 -1.81 -0.43
CA ALA A 63 -2.53 -1.30 -1.22
C ALA A 63 -1.59 -0.45 -0.37
N TYR A 64 -2.14 0.47 0.45
CA TYR A 64 -1.34 1.31 1.34
C TYR A 64 -0.55 0.49 2.37
N VAL A 65 -1.20 -0.49 3.01
CA VAL A 65 -0.56 -1.35 4.02
C VAL A 65 0.53 -2.21 3.36
N THR A 66 0.25 -2.83 2.22
CA THR A 66 1.22 -3.65 1.47
C THR A 66 2.43 -2.81 1.04
N MET A 67 2.19 -1.62 0.48
CA MET A 67 3.24 -0.65 0.16
C MET A 67 4.09 -0.33 1.39
N ALA A 68 3.46 0.00 2.53
CA ALA A 68 4.18 0.32 3.76
C ALA A 68 5.04 -0.85 4.26
N LEU A 69 4.57 -2.09 4.16
CA LEU A 69 5.34 -3.27 4.54
C LEU A 69 6.55 -3.47 3.61
N LEU A 70 6.35 -3.36 2.30
CA LEU A 70 7.42 -3.45 1.29
C LEU A 70 8.49 -2.36 1.49
N GLU A 71 8.07 -1.13 1.78
CA GLU A 71 8.99 -0.02 2.07
C GLU A 71 9.72 -0.15 3.42
N SER A 72 9.30 -1.11 4.26
CA SER A 72 9.83 -1.36 5.59
C SER A 72 10.61 -2.68 5.65
N ASP A 73 11.27 -3.03 4.55
CA ASP A 73 12.13 -4.21 4.39
C ASP A 73 11.41 -5.56 4.55
N VAL A 74 10.09 -5.61 4.39
CA VAL A 74 9.36 -6.89 4.33
C VAL A 74 9.34 -7.36 2.88
N PRO A 75 9.96 -8.52 2.57
CA PRO A 75 10.11 -8.96 1.19
C PRO A 75 8.76 -9.42 0.58
N PRO A 76 8.60 -9.36 -0.76
CA PRO A 76 7.37 -9.79 -1.44
C PRO A 76 6.99 -11.26 -1.18
N GLU A 77 7.98 -12.12 -0.91
CA GLU A 77 7.81 -13.55 -0.62
C GLU A 77 7.26 -13.80 0.78
N ASN A 78 7.23 -12.78 1.64
CA ASN A 78 6.61 -12.90 2.95
C ASN A 78 5.13 -13.28 2.77
N PRO A 79 4.61 -14.34 3.44
CA PRO A 79 3.24 -14.81 3.24
C PRO A 79 2.18 -13.71 3.39
N VAL A 80 2.40 -12.77 4.31
CA VAL A 80 1.47 -11.65 4.54
C VAL A 80 1.40 -10.73 3.33
N VAL A 81 2.56 -10.43 2.74
CA VAL A 81 2.66 -9.56 1.56
C VAL A 81 2.16 -10.31 0.33
N ALA A 82 2.53 -11.58 0.16
CA ALA A 82 2.08 -12.42 -0.94
C ALA A 82 0.54 -12.56 -0.98
N ASP A 83 -0.09 -12.83 0.16
CA ASP A 83 -1.55 -12.92 0.29
C ASP A 83 -2.23 -11.59 -0.07
N ALA A 84 -1.68 -10.47 0.44
CA ALA A 84 -2.20 -9.14 0.17
C ALA A 84 -2.05 -8.77 -1.32
N LEU A 85 -0.90 -9.09 -1.93
CA LEU A 85 -0.70 -8.92 -3.37
C LEU A 85 -1.71 -9.75 -4.16
N ALA A 86 -1.97 -11.01 -3.79
CA ALA A 86 -2.99 -11.83 -4.45
C ALA A 86 -4.39 -11.22 -4.37
N CYS A 87 -4.77 -10.61 -3.24
CA CYS A 87 -6.00 -9.81 -3.13
C CYS A 87 -5.98 -8.61 -4.11
N LEU A 88 -4.90 -7.84 -4.12
CA LEU A 88 -4.78 -6.64 -4.95
C LEU A 88 -4.78 -6.95 -6.45
N ARG A 89 -4.23 -8.09 -6.88
CA ARG A 89 -4.24 -8.51 -8.29
C ARG A 89 -5.67 -8.69 -8.82
N LYS A 90 -6.56 -9.27 -8.00
CA LYS A 90 -7.98 -9.43 -8.36
C LYS A 90 -8.66 -8.07 -8.52
N ALA A 91 -8.35 -7.13 -7.62
CA ALA A 91 -8.92 -5.79 -7.67
C ALA A 91 -8.36 -4.89 -8.79
N ALA A 92 -7.11 -5.11 -9.22
CA ALA A 92 -6.43 -4.30 -10.23
C ALA A 92 -7.09 -4.36 -11.62
N VAL A 93 -7.89 -5.40 -11.89
CA VAL A 93 -8.64 -5.56 -13.13
C VAL A 93 -9.72 -4.48 -13.25
N ASP A 94 -10.53 -4.32 -12.18
CA ASP A 94 -11.76 -3.53 -12.17
C ASP A 94 -11.64 -2.15 -11.51
N VAL A 95 -10.46 -1.83 -10.94
CA VAL A 95 -10.26 -0.57 -10.24
C VAL A 95 -10.33 0.63 -11.19
N ASN A 96 -11.28 1.54 -10.93
CA ASN A 96 -11.49 2.76 -11.73
C ASN A 96 -11.03 4.05 -11.02
N ASN A 97 -10.81 3.99 -9.70
CA ASN A 97 -10.35 5.15 -8.96
C ASN A 97 -8.87 5.45 -9.27
N VAL A 98 -8.58 6.64 -9.79
CA VAL A 98 -7.23 7.09 -10.18
C VAL A 98 -6.23 7.04 -9.02
N TYR A 99 -6.65 7.43 -7.82
CA TYR A 99 -5.80 7.39 -6.63
C TYR A 99 -5.43 5.94 -6.28
N THR A 100 -6.41 5.03 -6.30
CA THR A 100 -6.17 3.61 -6.04
C THR A 100 -5.31 2.98 -7.12
N GLN A 101 -5.52 3.33 -8.40
CA GLN A 101 -4.66 2.89 -9.52
C GLN A 101 -3.20 3.33 -9.32
N ALA A 102 -2.96 4.59 -8.93
CA ALA A 102 -1.62 5.10 -8.66
C ALA A 102 -0.95 4.37 -7.49
N LEU A 103 -1.70 4.11 -6.42
CA LEU A 103 -1.21 3.38 -5.26
C LEU A 103 -0.89 1.92 -5.59
N LEU A 104 -1.73 1.26 -6.38
CA LEU A 104 -1.48 -0.10 -6.88
C LEU A 104 -0.25 -0.14 -7.79
N ALA A 105 -0.10 0.82 -8.72
CA ALA A 105 1.06 0.88 -9.60
C ALA A 105 2.36 0.97 -8.81
N TYR A 106 2.39 1.80 -7.76
CA TYR A 106 3.54 1.90 -6.88
C TYR A 106 3.76 0.62 -6.05
N THR A 107 2.69 0.04 -5.50
CA THR A 107 2.76 -1.21 -4.74
C THR A 107 3.33 -2.36 -5.58
N PHE A 108 2.85 -2.54 -6.81
CA PHE A 108 3.36 -3.56 -7.72
C PHE A 108 4.77 -3.27 -8.24
N THR A 109 5.17 -1.99 -8.31
CA THR A 109 6.57 -1.60 -8.55
C THR A 109 7.47 -2.11 -7.43
N LEU A 110 7.09 -1.90 -6.18
CA LEU A 110 7.85 -2.39 -5.02
C LEU A 110 7.86 -3.92 -4.93
N ALA A 111 6.78 -4.58 -5.36
CA ALA A 111 6.68 -6.04 -5.39
C ALA A 111 7.40 -6.71 -6.57
N GLY A 112 7.97 -5.93 -7.50
CA GLY A 112 8.62 -6.47 -8.70
C GLY A 112 7.68 -6.99 -9.79
N ASP A 113 6.37 -6.77 -9.68
CA ASP A 113 5.36 -7.22 -10.66
C ASP A 113 5.29 -6.25 -11.84
N THR A 114 6.20 -6.46 -12.81
CA THR A 114 6.39 -5.51 -13.92
C THR A 114 5.23 -5.44 -14.90
N ASP A 115 4.46 -6.52 -15.06
CA ASP A 115 3.35 -6.58 -16.00
C ASP A 115 2.13 -5.84 -15.49
N LEU A 116 1.70 -6.10 -14.25
CA LEU A 116 0.60 -5.35 -13.65
C LEU A 116 0.96 -3.87 -13.45
N ARG A 117 2.21 -3.59 -13.06
CA ARG A 117 2.71 -2.20 -13.02
C ARG A 117 2.52 -1.53 -14.38
N ARG A 118 2.97 -2.16 -15.48
CA ARG A 118 2.87 -1.60 -16.84
C ARG A 118 1.42 -1.28 -17.19
N GLN A 119 0.52 -2.24 -17.01
CA GLN A 119 -0.91 -2.07 -17.28
C GLN A 119 -1.53 -0.91 -16.48
N LEU A 120 -1.20 -0.79 -15.19
CA LEU A 120 -1.71 0.29 -14.35
C LEU A 120 -1.15 1.65 -14.74
N VAL A 121 0.15 1.74 -15.06
CA VAL A 121 0.79 2.98 -15.52
C VAL A 121 0.21 3.42 -16.86
N GLU A 122 -0.05 2.50 -17.79
CA GLU A 122 -0.72 2.82 -19.07
C GLU A 122 -2.16 3.31 -18.85
N LYS A 123 -2.92 2.71 -17.93
CA LYS A 123 -4.26 3.21 -17.55
C LYS A 123 -4.18 4.62 -16.97
N LEU A 124 -3.16 4.92 -16.16
CA LEU A 124 -2.94 6.23 -15.55
C LEU A 124 -2.51 7.28 -16.58
N ASP A 125 -1.62 6.95 -17.52
CA ASP A 125 -1.17 7.87 -18.56
C ASP A 125 -2.33 8.29 -19.47
N LYS A 126 -3.25 7.38 -19.80
CA LYS A 126 -4.49 7.70 -20.54
C LYS A 126 -5.41 8.69 -19.81
N GLN A 127 -5.30 8.79 -18.49
CA GLN A 127 -6.10 9.69 -17.65
C GLN A 127 -5.29 10.92 -17.20
N ALA A 128 -4.02 11.03 -17.61
CA ALA A 128 -3.15 12.10 -17.18
C ALA A 128 -3.59 13.44 -17.78
N VAL A 129 -3.65 14.47 -16.92
CA VAL A 129 -3.94 15.84 -17.35
C VAL A 129 -2.63 16.51 -17.76
N ARG A 130 -2.44 16.74 -19.07
CA ARG A 130 -1.27 17.44 -19.61
C ARG A 130 -1.63 18.90 -19.90
N LYS A 131 -1.05 19.83 -19.16
CA LYS A 131 -1.17 21.27 -19.43
C LYS A 131 0.16 21.76 -20.00
N GLY A 132 0.19 22.05 -21.30
CA GLY A 132 1.37 22.64 -21.96
C GLY A 132 1.84 21.98 -23.27
N GLU A 133 1.14 20.99 -23.81
CA GLU A 133 1.40 20.52 -25.18
C GLU A 133 0.84 21.55 -26.17
N ARG A 134 1.69 22.53 -26.54
CA ARG A 134 1.59 23.32 -27.77
C ARG A 134 2.54 22.76 -28.80
#